data_AF-A0A453K220-F1
#
_entry.id   AF-A0A453K220-F1
#
_cell.length_a   1.000
_cell.length_b   1.000
_cell.length_c   1.000
_cell.angle_alpha   90.00
_cell.angle_beta   90.00
_cell.angle_gamma   90.00
#
_symmetry.space_group_name_H-M   'P 1'
#
loop_
_entity.id
_entity.type
_entity.pdbx_description
1 polymer ?
#
loop_
_entity_poly.entity_id
_entity_poly.type
_entity_poly.pdbx_seq_one_letter_code
_entity_poly.pdbx_strand_id
1 'polypeptide(L)'
;ACRDHGEVLADALKTLLWEGKQQDMLRAAAFIKRLATFALSFGSTEAIAALITLRHLLQKNTKCRNMLENDAGGGSLSSLVAKYDPEAKDPYLSGALATVLWELSLLQKHHDETVSGMASNILSMANLNATQNPVQLSSSNPLEAYKDLSMGRELSKPTHKVSQTLKCKRKRRSKEFVALSTDVLEKADCTVGEDELREKLQSHFAVLRGISENERLRTELNHALSSINMYKEYKKQKKASKKSKKAAKA
;
A
#
# COMPACT_ATOMS: atom_id res chain seq x y z
N ALA A 1 -27.05 15.10 -25.00
CA ALA A 1 -25.84 15.36 -24.21
C ALA A 1 -25.21 14.02 -23.88
N CYS A 2 -24.00 13.75 -24.36
CA CYS A 2 -23.26 12.54 -23.98
C CYS A 2 -22.87 12.72 -22.51
N ARG A 3 -23.44 11.94 -21.59
CA ARG A 3 -23.03 12.00 -20.18
C ARG A 3 -21.59 11.52 -20.09
N ASP A 4 -20.76 12.20 -19.30
CA ASP A 4 -19.40 11.75 -19.05
C ASP A 4 -19.43 10.37 -18.40
N HIS A 5 -18.63 9.44 -18.94
CA HIS A 5 -18.62 8.04 -18.51
C HIS A 5 -18.33 7.91 -17.00
N GLY A 6 -17.53 8.81 -16.43
CA GLY A 6 -17.25 8.87 -15.00
C GLY A 6 -18.43 9.35 -14.13
N GLU A 7 -19.28 10.25 -14.64
CA GLU A 7 -20.50 10.68 -13.92
C GLU A 7 -21.50 9.52 -13.85
N VAL A 8 -21.68 8.78 -14.95
CA VAL A 8 -22.55 7.60 -14.99
C VAL A 8 -22.04 6.52 -14.03
N LEU A 9 -20.72 6.31 -13.97
CA LEU A 9 -20.11 5.40 -13.02
C LEU A 9 -20.38 5.82 -11.58
N ALA A 10 -20.14 7.09 -11.22
CA ALA A 10 -20.34 7.58 -9.86
C ALA A 10 -21.82 7.47 -9.42
N ASP A 11 -22.76 7.71 -10.34
CA ASP A 11 -24.19 7.54 -10.13
C ASP A 11 -24.56 6.05 -9.93
N ALA A 12 -23.93 5.14 -10.68
CA ALA A 12 -24.09 3.70 -10.50
C ALA A 12 -23.52 3.22 -9.15
N LEU A 13 -22.34 3.71 -8.75
CA LEU A 13 -21.75 3.39 -7.44
C LEU A 13 -22.63 3.87 -6.29
N LYS A 14 -23.19 5.08 -6.40
CA LYS A 14 -24.15 5.61 -5.45
C LYS A 14 -25.40 4.72 -5.35
N THR A 15 -26.08 4.49 -6.46
CA THR A 15 -27.36 3.76 -6.45
C THR A 15 -27.20 2.30 -6.04
N LEU A 16 -26.16 1.60 -6.50
CA LEU A 16 -25.99 0.17 -6.29
C LEU A 16 -25.30 -0.18 -4.96
N LEU A 17 -24.32 0.60 -4.53
CA LEU A 17 -23.46 0.26 -3.39
C LEU A 17 -23.70 1.15 -2.17
N TRP A 18 -23.99 2.44 -2.38
CA TRP A 18 -24.27 3.38 -1.28
C TRP A 18 -25.71 3.29 -0.79
N GLU A 19 -26.68 3.38 -1.71
CA GLU A 19 -28.12 3.31 -1.41
C GLU A 19 -28.67 1.87 -1.43
N GLY A 20 -27.87 0.93 -1.96
CA GLY A 20 -28.24 -0.47 -2.10
C GLY A 20 -28.66 -1.15 -0.79
N LYS A 21 -29.75 -1.92 -0.87
CA LYS A 21 -30.25 -2.76 0.23
C LYS A 21 -29.22 -3.85 0.54
N GLN A 22 -28.86 -3.95 1.83
CA GLN A 22 -27.97 -4.93 2.48
C GLN A 22 -27.21 -5.92 1.56
N GLN A 23 -25.88 -5.77 1.50
CA GLN A 23 -25.02 -6.75 0.85
C GLN A 23 -24.53 -7.77 1.88
N ASP A 24 -24.57 -9.06 1.52
CA ASP A 24 -23.90 -10.10 2.30
C ASP A 24 -22.43 -9.73 2.48
N MET A 25 -21.89 -10.02 3.67
CA MET A 25 -20.51 -9.69 4.05
C MET A 25 -19.48 -10.10 2.98
N LEU A 26 -19.60 -11.31 2.42
CA LEU A 26 -18.68 -11.82 1.40
C LEU A 26 -18.78 -11.04 0.08
N ARG A 27 -19.99 -10.60 -0.29
CA ARG A 27 -20.22 -9.76 -1.47
C ARG A 27 -19.67 -8.36 -1.25
N ALA A 28 -19.91 -7.79 -0.06
CA ALA A 28 -19.34 -6.50 0.31
C ALA A 28 -17.81 -6.52 0.25
N ALA A 29 -17.17 -7.56 0.80
CA ALA A 29 -15.71 -7.73 0.72
C ALA A 29 -15.21 -7.81 -0.74
N ALA A 30 -15.93 -8.52 -1.61
CA ALA A 30 -15.60 -8.60 -3.02
C ALA A 30 -15.67 -7.25 -3.73
N PHE A 31 -16.75 -6.49 -3.48
CA PHE A 31 -16.89 -5.13 -4.02
C PHE A 31 -15.82 -4.19 -3.47
N ILE A 32 -15.53 -4.25 -2.17
CA ILE A 32 -14.46 -3.44 -1.55
C ILE A 32 -13.12 -3.72 -2.23
N LYS A 33 -12.74 -5.00 -2.40
CA LYS A 33 -11.46 -5.36 -3.02
C LYS A 33 -11.38 -4.92 -4.48
N ARG A 34 -12.48 -5.12 -5.24
CA ARG A 34 -12.57 -4.66 -6.64
C ARG A 34 -12.53 -3.14 -6.75
N LEU A 35 -13.21 -2.41 -5.86
CA LEU A 35 -13.16 -0.94 -5.81
C LEU A 35 -11.77 -0.42 -5.47
N ALA A 36 -11.04 -1.09 -4.59
CA ALA A 36 -9.66 -0.72 -4.26
C ALA A 36 -8.74 -0.87 -5.48
N THR A 37 -8.88 -1.99 -6.20
CA THR A 37 -8.13 -2.27 -7.44
C THR A 37 -8.53 -1.31 -8.57
N PHE A 38 -9.83 -1.00 -8.66
CA PHE A 38 -10.38 0.00 -9.57
C PHE A 38 -9.79 1.39 -9.30
N ALA A 39 -9.78 1.84 -8.04
CA ALA A 39 -9.23 3.15 -7.69
C ALA A 39 -7.74 3.30 -8.05
N LEU A 40 -6.99 2.19 -8.12
CA LEU A 40 -5.59 2.17 -8.52
C LEU A 40 -5.39 2.28 -10.04
N SER A 41 -6.40 1.90 -10.83
CA SER A 41 -6.29 1.79 -12.30
C SER A 41 -6.98 2.94 -13.05
N PHE A 42 -7.74 3.78 -12.36
CA PHE A 42 -8.57 4.84 -12.95
C PHE A 42 -8.12 6.23 -12.52
N GLY A 43 -8.64 7.25 -13.22
CA GLY A 43 -8.36 8.66 -12.93
C GLY A 43 -8.78 9.07 -11.52
N SER A 44 -8.21 10.16 -11.03
CA SER A 44 -8.38 10.60 -9.65
C SER A 44 -9.82 10.92 -9.25
N THR A 45 -10.61 11.42 -10.22
CA THR A 45 -12.04 11.74 -10.06
C THR A 45 -12.88 10.48 -9.85
N GLU A 46 -12.63 9.43 -10.63
CA GLU A 46 -13.27 8.13 -10.48
C GLU A 46 -12.76 7.40 -9.23
N ALA A 47 -11.45 7.50 -8.97
CA ALA A 47 -10.81 6.90 -7.81
C ALA A 47 -11.37 7.46 -6.49
N ILE A 48 -11.62 8.77 -6.40
CA ILE A 48 -12.21 9.33 -5.18
C ILE A 48 -13.64 8.81 -4.94
N ALA A 49 -14.45 8.66 -5.99
CA ALA A 49 -15.82 8.18 -5.90
C ALA A 49 -15.83 6.72 -5.44
N ALA A 50 -14.89 5.92 -5.97
CA ALA A 50 -14.65 4.55 -5.54
C ALA A 50 -14.18 4.49 -4.08
N LEU A 51 -13.23 5.33 -3.65
CA LEU A 51 -12.71 5.35 -2.28
C LEU A 51 -13.77 5.76 -1.25
N ILE A 52 -14.62 6.72 -1.57
CA ILE A 52 -15.74 7.14 -0.71
C ILE A 52 -16.75 6.00 -0.56
N THR A 53 -17.08 5.33 -1.66
CA THR A 53 -17.96 4.15 -1.65
C THR A 53 -17.34 3.01 -0.84
N LEU A 54 -16.05 2.75 -1.03
CA LEU A 54 -15.28 1.75 -0.29
C LEU A 54 -15.31 2.04 1.22
N ARG A 55 -15.04 3.28 1.63
CA ARG A 55 -15.11 3.72 3.02
C ARG A 55 -16.49 3.45 3.63
N HIS A 56 -17.55 3.79 2.91
CA HIS A 56 -18.92 3.54 3.36
C HIS A 56 -19.20 2.04 3.54
N LEU A 57 -18.78 1.19 2.60
CA LEU A 57 -18.96 -0.26 2.71
C LEU A 57 -18.23 -0.85 3.92
N LEU A 58 -17.03 -0.34 4.25
CA LEU A 58 -16.28 -0.72 5.45
C LEU A 58 -16.92 -0.23 6.77
N GLN A 59 -17.60 0.91 6.74
CA GLN A 59 -18.37 1.39 7.89
C GLN A 59 -19.63 0.56 8.12
N LYS A 60 -20.34 0.20 7.04
CA LYS A 60 -21.54 -0.63 7.09
C LYS A 60 -21.24 -2.07 7.49
N ASN A 61 -20.13 -2.62 7.03
CA ASN A 61 -19.70 -4.00 7.31
C ASN A 61 -18.45 -4.03 8.18
N THR A 62 -18.63 -3.97 9.50
CA THR A 62 -17.51 -3.95 10.46
C THR A 62 -16.55 -5.12 10.31
N LYS A 63 -17.04 -6.31 9.94
CA LYS A 63 -16.22 -7.50 9.70
C LYS A 63 -15.26 -7.37 8.51
N CYS A 64 -15.58 -6.52 7.52
CA CYS A 64 -14.69 -6.27 6.39
C CYS A 64 -13.47 -5.42 6.78
N ARG A 65 -13.47 -4.80 7.97
CA ARG A 65 -12.31 -4.06 8.48
C ARG A 65 -11.10 -4.95 8.74
N ASN A 66 -11.30 -6.26 8.93
CA ASN A 66 -10.22 -7.24 9.01
C ASN A 66 -9.31 -7.20 7.77
N MET A 67 -9.82 -6.77 6.60
CA MET A 67 -9.02 -6.62 5.39
C MET A 67 -8.05 -5.43 5.43
N LEU A 68 -8.24 -4.50 6.37
CA LEU A 68 -7.30 -3.40 6.63
C LEU A 68 -6.20 -3.81 7.61
N GLU A 69 -6.48 -4.81 8.45
CA GLU A 69 -5.51 -5.37 9.38
C GLU A 69 -4.65 -6.37 8.62
N ASN A 70 -3.36 -6.08 8.51
CA ASN A 70 -2.40 -7.05 8.02
C ASN A 70 -2.11 -8.05 9.14
N ASP A 71 -3.03 -8.98 9.37
CA ASP A 71 -2.75 -10.11 10.25
C ASP A 71 -1.54 -10.85 9.67
N ALA A 72 -0.59 -11.29 10.50
CA ALA A 72 0.69 -11.84 10.04
C ALA A 72 0.53 -13.16 9.22
N GLY A 73 -0.69 -13.67 9.07
CA GLY A 73 -1.08 -14.75 8.16
C GLY A 73 -1.75 -14.30 6.84
N GLY A 74 -1.91 -13.00 6.62
CA GLY A 74 -2.53 -12.36 5.46
C GLY A 74 -1.64 -12.34 4.22
N GLY A 75 -1.20 -13.52 3.79
CA GLY A 75 -0.33 -13.67 2.63
C GLY A 75 0.49 -14.95 2.70
N SER A 76 -0.13 -16.06 2.31
CA SER A 76 0.58 -17.28 1.89
C SER A 76 1.47 -17.94 2.96
N LEU A 77 0.93 -18.88 3.75
CA LEU A 77 1.74 -19.99 4.30
C LEU A 77 0.94 -21.23 4.76
N SER A 78 -0.32 -21.40 4.35
CA SER A 78 -1.00 -22.69 4.52
C SER A 78 -2.01 -22.90 3.40
N SER A 79 -1.97 -24.09 2.79
CA SER A 79 -2.76 -24.57 1.65
C SER A 79 -4.29 -24.61 1.88
N LEU A 80 -4.81 -23.84 2.84
CA LEU A 80 -6.19 -23.87 3.34
C LEU A 80 -6.88 -22.49 3.33
N VAL A 81 -6.16 -21.40 3.01
CA VAL A 81 -6.77 -20.06 2.90
C VAL A 81 -7.40 -19.90 1.51
N ALA A 82 -8.66 -19.46 1.46
CA ALA A 82 -9.40 -19.23 0.23
C ALA A 82 -8.59 -18.31 -0.72
N LYS A 83 -8.22 -18.84 -1.88
CA LYS A 83 -7.53 -18.08 -2.93
C LYS A 83 -8.48 -17.04 -3.49
N TYR A 84 -8.05 -15.78 -3.52
CA TYR A 84 -8.83 -14.70 -4.13
C TYR A 84 -8.90 -14.88 -5.64
N ASP A 85 -10.12 -14.86 -6.18
CA ASP A 85 -10.40 -14.84 -7.60
C ASP A 85 -11.06 -13.50 -8.00
N PRO A 86 -10.31 -12.58 -8.62
CA PRO A 86 -10.84 -11.28 -9.04
C PRO A 86 -11.92 -11.40 -10.12
N GLU A 87 -11.81 -12.39 -11.00
CA GLU A 87 -12.66 -12.57 -12.19
C GLU A 87 -13.91 -13.44 -11.93
N ALA A 88 -14.11 -13.86 -10.67
CA ALA A 88 -15.27 -14.65 -10.27
C ALA A 88 -16.59 -13.94 -10.65
N LYS A 89 -17.45 -14.61 -11.42
CA LYS A 89 -18.75 -14.05 -11.84
C LYS A 89 -19.66 -13.74 -10.65
N ASP A 90 -19.68 -14.62 -9.64
CA ASP A 90 -20.38 -14.37 -8.38
C ASP A 90 -19.43 -13.72 -7.37
N PRO A 91 -19.68 -12.48 -6.91
CA PRO A 91 -18.87 -11.84 -5.88
C PRO A 91 -18.80 -12.65 -4.58
N TYR A 92 -19.80 -13.47 -4.27
CA TYR A 92 -19.82 -14.33 -3.08
C TYR A 92 -18.68 -15.36 -3.07
N LEU A 93 -18.29 -15.88 -4.23
CA LEU A 93 -17.27 -16.92 -4.38
C LEU A 93 -15.85 -16.38 -4.56
N SER A 94 -15.67 -15.05 -4.60
CA SER A 94 -14.38 -14.42 -4.90
C SER A 94 -13.30 -14.65 -3.83
N GLY A 95 -13.66 -15.00 -2.59
CA GLY A 95 -12.68 -15.19 -1.50
C GLY A 95 -12.04 -13.89 -1.00
N ALA A 96 -12.57 -12.72 -1.36
CA ALA A 96 -11.97 -11.42 -1.08
C ALA A 96 -11.74 -11.13 0.42
N LEU A 97 -12.60 -11.64 1.31
CA LEU A 97 -12.51 -11.39 2.75
C LEU A 97 -11.19 -11.90 3.37
N ALA A 98 -10.54 -12.88 2.74
CA ALA A 98 -9.24 -13.41 3.18
C ALA A 98 -8.05 -12.58 2.66
N THR A 99 -8.30 -11.49 1.93
CA THR A 99 -7.24 -10.64 1.35
C THR A 99 -7.06 -9.34 2.13
N VAL A 100 -5.85 -8.80 2.03
CA VAL A 100 -5.49 -7.48 2.54
C VAL A 100 -5.69 -6.41 1.47
N LEU A 101 -6.11 -5.21 1.87
CA LEU A 101 -6.27 -4.03 1.01
C LEU A 101 -4.96 -3.27 0.80
N TRP A 102 -3.99 -3.94 0.17
CA TRP A 102 -2.68 -3.36 -0.13
C TRP A 102 -2.75 -2.15 -1.09
N GLU A 103 -3.82 -2.05 -1.89
CA GLU A 103 -4.03 -0.95 -2.84
C GLU A 103 -4.09 0.41 -2.13
N LEU A 104 -4.64 0.46 -0.92
CA LEU A 104 -4.70 1.68 -0.11
C LEU A 104 -3.31 2.21 0.26
N SER A 105 -2.34 1.32 0.47
CA SER A 105 -0.95 1.70 0.79
C SER A 105 -0.26 2.36 -0.39
N LEU A 106 -0.65 2.00 -1.63
CA LEU A 106 -0.16 2.66 -2.84
C LEU A 106 -0.92 3.96 -3.11
N LEU A 107 -2.24 3.97 -2.93
CA LEU A 107 -3.07 5.17 -3.10
C LEU A 107 -2.73 6.27 -2.10
N GLN A 108 -2.18 5.95 -0.93
CA GLN A 108 -1.63 6.94 -0.01
C GLN A 108 -0.52 7.79 -0.65
N LYS A 109 0.19 7.28 -1.66
CA LYS A 109 1.26 7.99 -2.39
C LYS A 109 0.79 8.60 -3.70
N HIS A 110 -0.52 8.64 -3.95
CA HIS A 110 -1.11 9.17 -5.16
C HIS A 110 -0.80 10.67 -5.34
N HIS A 111 -0.68 11.12 -6.59
CA HIS A 111 -0.32 12.52 -6.92
C HIS A 111 -1.35 13.53 -6.41
N ASP A 112 -2.63 13.18 -6.46
CA ASP A 112 -3.71 14.03 -5.95
C ASP A 112 -3.87 13.87 -4.44
N GLU A 113 -3.70 14.99 -3.71
CA GLU A 113 -3.74 15.07 -2.25
C GLU A 113 -5.07 14.60 -1.67
N THR A 114 -6.18 14.80 -2.38
CA THR A 114 -7.51 14.37 -1.96
C THR A 114 -7.64 12.84 -1.91
N VAL A 115 -7.11 12.15 -2.93
CA VAL A 115 -7.07 10.68 -3.02
C VAL A 115 -6.13 10.12 -1.96
N SER A 116 -4.93 10.71 -1.83
CA SER A 116 -3.94 10.33 -0.81
C SER A 116 -4.48 10.49 0.62
N GLY A 117 -5.13 11.63 0.89
CA GLY A 117 -5.76 11.91 2.17
C GLY A 117 -6.91 10.95 2.47
N MET A 118 -7.75 10.64 1.47
CA MET A 118 -8.83 9.67 1.62
C MET A 118 -8.32 8.26 1.90
N ALA A 119 -7.30 7.80 1.18
CA ALA A 119 -6.67 6.49 1.42
C ALA A 119 -6.05 6.40 2.82
N SER A 120 -5.37 7.47 3.27
CA SER A 120 -4.82 7.56 4.63
C SER A 120 -5.91 7.52 5.70
N ASN A 121 -7.03 8.22 5.46
CA ASN A 121 -8.19 8.18 6.35
C ASN A 121 -8.79 6.78 6.45
N ILE A 122 -8.95 6.07 5.32
CA ILE A 122 -9.46 4.69 5.33
C ILE A 122 -8.50 3.77 6.10
N LEU A 123 -7.19 3.89 5.88
CA LEU A 123 -6.20 3.09 6.61
C LEU A 123 -6.23 3.36 8.12
N SER A 124 -6.46 4.62 8.52
CA SER A 124 -6.61 4.98 9.94
C SER A 124 -7.81 4.30 10.62
N MET A 125 -8.85 3.93 9.85
CA MET A 125 -10.02 3.20 10.38
C MET A 125 -9.70 1.81 10.91
N ALA A 126 -8.57 1.21 10.52
CA ALA A 126 -8.11 -0.07 11.06
C ALA A 126 -7.89 0.01 12.58
N ASN A 127 -7.39 1.14 13.07
CA ASN A 127 -7.03 1.31 14.50
C ASN A 127 -8.16 1.92 15.34
N LEU A 128 -9.28 2.29 14.72
CA LEU A 128 -10.38 2.99 15.38
C LEU A 128 -11.50 2.00 15.72
N ASN A 129 -11.77 1.86 17.01
CA ASN A 129 -12.94 1.13 17.51
C ASN A 129 -14.21 1.66 16.84
N ALA A 130 -15.17 0.78 16.53
CA ALA A 130 -16.39 1.10 15.79
C ALA A 130 -17.23 2.28 16.35
N THR A 131 -16.94 2.72 17.58
CA THR A 131 -17.59 3.82 18.31
C THR A 131 -16.86 5.17 18.23
N GLN A 132 -15.61 5.22 17.77
CA GLN A 132 -14.84 6.47 17.66
C GLN A 132 -14.60 6.80 16.19
N ASN A 133 -15.45 7.66 15.63
CA ASN A 133 -15.20 8.32 14.35
C ASN A 133 -14.42 9.62 14.62
N PRO A 134 -13.10 9.72 14.41
CA PRO A 134 -12.46 11.00 14.38
C PRO A 134 -12.62 11.61 12.99
N VAL A 135 -12.99 12.89 13.02
CA VAL A 135 -12.98 13.87 11.93
C VAL A 135 -14.02 13.63 10.83
N GLN A 136 -15.12 14.36 10.99
CA GLN A 136 -16.02 14.76 9.92
C GLN A 136 -15.21 15.41 8.79
N LEU A 137 -15.00 14.65 7.73
CA LEU A 137 -14.81 15.20 6.40
C LEU A 137 -16.06 14.80 5.62
N SER A 138 -16.64 15.79 4.95
CA SER A 138 -17.92 15.79 4.24
C SER A 138 -18.40 14.39 3.87
N SER A 139 -19.56 14.01 4.40
CA SER A 139 -20.38 12.86 3.96
C SER A 139 -20.89 13.09 2.54
N SER A 140 -19.98 13.44 1.64
CA SER A 140 -20.24 13.69 0.24
C SER A 140 -20.58 12.34 -0.37
N ASN A 141 -21.74 12.30 -1.02
CA ASN A 141 -22.14 11.14 -1.78
C ASN A 141 -21.09 10.93 -2.92
N PRO A 142 -20.77 9.69 -3.33
CA PRO A 142 -19.81 9.41 -4.40
C PRO A 142 -19.96 10.28 -5.65
N LEU A 143 -21.20 10.60 -6.04
CA LEU A 143 -21.50 11.48 -7.17
C LEU A 143 -21.16 12.96 -6.91
N GLU A 144 -21.39 13.44 -5.69
CA GLU A 144 -21.02 14.82 -5.31
C GLU A 144 -19.51 14.97 -5.26
N ALA A 145 -18.81 13.99 -4.67
CA ALA A 145 -17.35 14.01 -4.62
C ALA A 145 -16.69 13.94 -6.00
N TYR A 146 -17.27 13.17 -6.93
CA TYR A 146 -16.85 13.18 -8.33
C TYR A 146 -16.97 14.58 -8.94
N LYS A 147 -18.13 15.24 -8.75
CA LYS A 147 -18.38 16.59 -9.26
C LYS A 147 -17.45 17.62 -8.65
N ASP A 148 -17.22 17.56 -7.34
CA ASP A 148 -16.34 18.49 -6.63
C ASP A 148 -14.89 18.42 -7.14
N LEU A 149 -14.37 17.20 -7.34
CA LEU A 149 -13.01 17.01 -7.86
C LEU A 149 -12.90 17.28 -9.36
N SER A 150 -13.96 16.99 -10.14
CA SER A 150 -14.03 17.38 -11.55
C SER A 150 -14.01 18.91 -11.70
N MET A 151 -14.82 19.61 -10.90
CA MET A 151 -14.88 21.08 -10.89
C MET A 151 -13.58 21.71 -10.38
N GLY A 152 -12.97 21.15 -9.34
CA GLY A 152 -11.67 21.60 -8.83
C GLY A 152 -10.53 21.42 -9.84
N ARG A 153 -10.61 20.37 -10.67
CA ARG A 153 -9.68 20.12 -11.78
C ARG A 153 -9.91 21.05 -12.97
N GLU A 154 -11.15 21.38 -13.29
CA GLU A 154 -11.49 22.38 -14.32
C GLU A 154 -10.93 23.76 -13.95
N LEU A 155 -10.97 24.13 -12.66
CA LEU A 155 -10.40 25.39 -12.15
C LEU A 155 -8.86 25.39 -12.10
N SER A 156 -8.23 24.22 -12.01
CA SER A 156 -6.78 24.07 -11.89
C SER A 156 -6.06 23.87 -13.22
N LYS A 157 -6.78 23.81 -14.36
CA LYS A 157 -6.18 23.92 -15.70
C LYS A 157 -5.54 25.31 -15.82
N PRO A 158 -4.21 25.46 -15.80
CA PRO A 158 -3.59 26.73 -16.07
C PRO A 158 -3.78 26.98 -17.55
N THR A 159 -4.53 28.02 -17.92
CA THR A 159 -4.45 28.57 -19.27
C THR A 159 -2.98 28.92 -19.51
N HIS A 160 -2.40 28.29 -20.53
CA HIS A 160 -1.01 28.46 -20.92
C HIS A 160 -0.55 29.92 -20.85
N LYS A 161 0.30 30.26 -19.88
CA LYS A 161 1.47 31.14 -20.08
C LYS A 161 2.62 30.69 -19.18
N VAL A 162 3.78 30.64 -19.82
CA VAL A 162 5.07 30.15 -19.33
C VAL A 162 5.57 30.96 -18.13
N SER A 163 6.43 30.30 -17.32
CA SER A 163 7.44 30.84 -16.39
C SER A 163 7.02 30.94 -14.92
N GLN A 164 7.50 30.01 -14.09
CA GLN A 164 8.24 30.38 -12.87
C GLN A 164 8.99 29.17 -12.30
N THR A 165 10.30 29.16 -12.52
CA THR A 165 11.25 28.30 -11.83
C THR A 165 11.29 28.69 -10.36
N LEU A 166 10.77 27.84 -9.47
CA LEU A 166 11.04 27.94 -8.03
C LEU A 166 12.42 27.33 -7.76
N LYS A 167 13.42 28.20 -7.58
CA LYS A 167 14.77 27.80 -7.14
C LYS A 167 14.75 27.40 -5.67
N CYS A 168 14.46 26.13 -5.38
CA CYS A 168 14.71 25.55 -4.07
C CYS A 168 16.14 24.98 -4.02
N LYS A 169 17.10 25.79 -3.53
CA LYS A 169 18.43 25.29 -3.15
C LYS A 169 18.31 24.42 -1.90
N ARG A 170 18.25 23.11 -2.06
CA ARG A 170 18.60 22.15 -1.00
C ARG A 170 19.64 21.16 -1.51
N LYS A 171 20.87 21.35 -1.03
CA LYS A 171 22.00 20.43 -1.19
C LYS A 171 21.69 19.16 -0.40
N ARG A 172 21.21 18.11 -1.07
CA ARG A 172 21.28 16.74 -0.57
C ARG A 172 21.57 15.78 -1.72
N ARG A 173 22.75 15.16 -1.64
CA ARG A 173 23.24 14.12 -2.51
C ARG A 173 22.34 12.89 -2.34
N SER A 174 21.48 12.60 -3.32
CA SER A 174 20.80 11.31 -3.42
C SER A 174 20.56 11.01 -4.89
N LYS A 175 21.00 9.84 -5.34
CA LYS A 175 20.79 9.35 -6.71
C LYS A 175 19.29 9.33 -7.00
N GLU A 176 18.92 9.87 -8.15
CA GLU A 176 17.54 10.04 -8.60
C GLU A 176 16.85 8.70 -8.74
N PHE A 177 15.74 8.53 -8.01
CA PHE A 177 14.75 7.51 -8.30
C PHE A 177 13.88 8.07 -9.43
N VAL A 178 14.17 7.65 -10.67
CA VAL A 178 13.38 8.07 -11.84
C VAL A 178 12.10 7.25 -11.85
N ALA A 179 11.03 7.79 -11.26
CA ALA A 179 9.69 7.30 -11.52
C ALA A 179 9.35 7.72 -12.97
N LEU A 180 9.39 6.77 -13.91
CA LEU A 180 9.02 7.02 -15.29
C LEU A 180 7.54 7.39 -15.35
N SER A 181 7.23 8.59 -15.82
CA SER A 181 5.86 9.03 -16.10
C SER A 181 5.30 8.28 -17.31
N THR A 182 4.00 7.97 -17.27
CA THR A 182 3.26 7.18 -18.27
C THR A 182 3.39 7.72 -19.71
N ASP A 183 3.55 9.04 -19.87
CA ASP A 183 3.77 9.70 -21.17
C ASP A 183 5.08 9.34 -21.87
N VAL A 184 6.09 8.84 -21.14
CA VAL A 184 7.37 8.40 -21.74
C VAL A 184 7.24 6.98 -22.31
N LEU A 185 6.28 6.19 -21.81
CA LEU A 185 6.11 4.79 -22.20
C LEU A 185 5.40 4.65 -23.56
N GLU A 186 4.47 5.56 -23.88
CA GLU A 186 3.76 5.55 -25.18
C GLU A 186 4.63 6.02 -26.37
N LYS A 187 5.72 6.75 -26.12
CA LYS A 187 6.64 7.20 -27.18
C LYS A 187 7.87 6.32 -27.37
N ALA A 188 8.06 5.34 -26.50
CA ALA A 188 9.18 4.44 -26.57
C ALA A 188 8.72 3.13 -27.22
N ASP A 189 8.69 3.10 -28.56
CA ASP A 189 8.91 1.85 -29.27
C ASP A 189 10.33 1.39 -28.93
N CYS A 190 10.46 0.72 -27.80
CA CYS A 190 11.71 0.17 -27.32
C CYS A 190 12.06 -1.05 -28.18
N THR A 191 12.68 -0.83 -29.33
CA THR A 191 13.54 -1.83 -29.97
C THR A 191 14.86 -1.94 -29.20
N VAL A 192 14.80 -2.15 -27.89
CA VAL A 192 15.98 -2.44 -27.07
C VAL A 192 16.15 -3.95 -27.12
N GLY A 193 17.29 -4.40 -27.65
CA GLY A 193 17.59 -5.83 -27.76
C GLY A 193 17.46 -6.52 -26.40
N GLU A 194 16.83 -7.69 -26.37
CA GLU A 194 16.56 -8.45 -25.14
C GLU A 194 17.82 -8.66 -24.29
N ASP A 195 18.98 -8.76 -24.95
CA ASP A 195 20.28 -8.92 -24.30
C ASP A 195 20.74 -7.66 -23.54
N GLU A 196 20.51 -6.46 -24.08
CA GLU A 196 20.86 -5.20 -23.40
C GLU A 196 19.92 -4.95 -22.21
N LEU A 197 18.63 -5.29 -22.36
CA LEU A 197 17.66 -5.22 -21.27
C LEU A 197 18.04 -6.19 -20.14
N ARG A 198 18.44 -7.41 -20.51
CA ARG A 198 18.89 -8.44 -19.56
C ARG A 198 20.14 -8.00 -18.79
N GLU A 199 21.13 -7.40 -19.44
CA GLU A 199 22.31 -6.86 -18.74
C GLU A 199 21.97 -5.73 -17.77
N LYS A 200 21.08 -4.79 -18.17
CA LYS A 200 20.67 -3.69 -17.29
C LYS A 200 19.88 -4.18 -16.08
N LEU A 201 18.98 -5.14 -16.28
CA LEU A 201 18.27 -5.77 -15.18
C LEU A 201 19.24 -6.54 -14.29
N GLN A 202 20.15 -7.35 -14.84
CA GLN A 202 21.15 -8.06 -14.04
C GLN A 202 22.03 -7.11 -13.23
N SER A 203 22.43 -5.98 -13.80
CA SER A 203 23.22 -4.94 -13.10
C SER A 203 22.42 -4.28 -11.98
N HIS A 204 21.13 -4.01 -12.21
CA HIS A 204 20.23 -3.44 -11.20
C HIS A 204 19.95 -4.41 -10.05
N PHE A 205 19.66 -5.68 -10.36
CA PHE A 205 19.41 -6.73 -9.38
C PHE A 205 20.70 -7.27 -8.71
N ALA A 206 21.89 -7.02 -9.28
CA ALA A 206 23.16 -7.31 -8.62
C ALA A 206 23.34 -6.51 -7.32
N VAL A 207 22.81 -5.28 -7.26
CA VAL A 207 22.78 -4.48 -6.03
C VAL A 207 21.95 -5.17 -4.95
N LEU A 208 20.82 -5.77 -5.31
CA LEU A 208 19.97 -6.52 -4.38
C LEU A 208 20.65 -7.80 -3.87
N ARG A 209 21.43 -8.46 -4.73
CA ARG A 209 22.26 -9.60 -4.31
C ARG A 209 23.30 -9.19 -3.26
N GLY A 210 23.87 -7.99 -3.40
CA GLY A 210 24.77 -7.41 -2.40
C GLY A 210 24.09 -7.05 -1.06
N ILE A 211 22.78 -6.79 -1.07
CA ILE A 211 21.99 -6.54 0.16
C ILE A 211 21.73 -7.85 0.89
N SER A 212 21.30 -8.90 0.17
CA SER A 212 21.10 -10.23 0.76
C SER A 212 22.40 -10.82 1.32
N GLU A 213 23.52 -10.62 0.62
CA GLU A 213 24.83 -11.03 1.12
C GLU A 213 25.27 -10.22 2.35
N ASN A 214 24.97 -8.91 2.39
CA ASN A 214 25.21 -8.10 3.59
C ASN A 214 24.39 -8.58 4.79
N GLU A 215 23.14 -9.00 4.55
CA GLU A 215 22.28 -9.56 5.60
C GLU A 215 22.87 -10.87 6.14
N ARG A 216 23.35 -11.76 5.27
CA ARG A 216 24.07 -12.99 5.64
C ARG A 216 25.34 -12.68 6.46
N LEU A 217 26.14 -11.71 6.04
CA LEU A 217 27.36 -11.34 6.77
C LEU A 217 27.05 -10.76 8.16
N ARG A 218 25.93 -10.04 8.32
CA ARG A 218 25.49 -9.52 9.63
C ARG A 218 25.05 -10.65 10.57
N THR A 219 24.37 -11.67 10.07
CA THR A 219 23.97 -12.82 10.90
C THR A 219 25.19 -13.63 11.34
N GLU A 220 26.15 -13.87 10.45
CA GLU A 220 27.43 -14.53 10.79
C GLU A 220 28.24 -13.73 11.81
N LEU A 221 28.34 -12.40 11.63
CA LEU A 221 29.01 -11.53 12.58
C LEU A 221 28.38 -11.60 13.98
N ASN A 222 27.04 -11.56 14.05
CA ASN A 222 26.31 -11.68 15.31
C ASN A 222 26.54 -13.04 15.98
N HIS A 223 26.57 -14.12 15.21
CA HIS A 223 26.87 -15.46 15.72
C HIS A 223 28.31 -15.54 16.28
N ALA A 224 29.30 -15.01 15.55
CA ALA A 224 30.69 -14.95 15.99
C ALA A 224 30.83 -14.12 17.28
N LEU A 225 30.20 -12.94 17.35
CA LEU A 225 30.21 -12.09 18.54
C LEU A 225 29.59 -12.79 19.75
N SER A 226 28.47 -13.51 19.56
CA SER A 226 27.85 -14.31 20.61
C SER A 226 28.79 -15.39 21.13
N SER A 227 29.43 -16.14 20.23
CA SER A 227 30.40 -17.20 20.61
C SER A 227 31.60 -16.65 21.40
N ILE A 228 32.13 -15.48 20.98
CA ILE A 228 33.21 -14.78 21.68
C ILE A 228 32.75 -14.33 23.07
N ASN A 229 31.52 -13.84 23.20
CA ASN A 229 30.98 -13.41 24.48
C ASN A 229 30.82 -14.59 25.44
N MET A 230 30.26 -15.72 24.96
CA MET A 230 30.15 -16.95 25.73
C MET A 230 31.52 -17.44 26.23
N TYR A 231 32.55 -17.38 25.38
CA TYR A 231 33.91 -17.73 25.79
C TYR A 231 34.50 -16.77 26.83
N LYS A 232 34.24 -15.46 26.71
CA LYS A 232 34.66 -14.46 27.70
C LYS A 232 34.01 -14.73 29.06
N GLU A 233 32.72 -15.04 29.09
CA GLU A 233 32.00 -15.40 30.31
C GLU A 233 32.52 -16.70 30.93
N TYR A 234 32.73 -17.74 30.12
CA TYR A 234 33.37 -18.97 30.59
C TYR A 234 34.76 -18.70 31.23
N LYS A 235 35.58 -17.85 30.60
CA LYS A 235 36.90 -17.49 31.12
C LYS A 235 36.81 -16.70 32.43
N LYS A 236 35.82 -15.83 32.59
CA LYS A 236 35.54 -15.12 33.86
C LYS A 236 35.14 -16.10 34.96
N GLN A 237 34.20 -17.00 34.68
CA GLN A 237 33.76 -18.04 35.63
C GLN A 237 34.90 -18.97 36.07
N LYS A 238 35.75 -19.39 35.13
CA LYS A 238 36.94 -20.22 35.43
C LYS A 238 37.98 -19.48 36.28
N LYS A 239 38.15 -18.17 36.09
CA LYS A 239 39.01 -17.35 36.97
C LYS A 239 38.41 -17.20 38.36
N ALA A 240 37.09 -17.01 38.47
CA ALA A 240 36.39 -16.93 39.74
C ALA A 240 36.47 -18.24 40.54
N SER A 241 36.27 -19.40 39.89
CA SER A 241 36.37 -20.71 40.55
C SER A 241 37.79 -21.06 40.99
N LYS A 242 38.82 -20.60 40.27
CA LYS A 242 40.21 -20.72 40.71
C LYS A 242 40.53 -19.83 41.92
N LYS A 243 39.95 -18.63 41.99
CA LYS A 243 40.11 -17.72 43.15
C LYS A 243 39.43 -18.29 44.40
N SER A 244 38.21 -18.79 44.29
CA SER A 244 37.51 -19.41 45.44
C SER A 244 38.23 -20.65 45.97
N LYS A 245 38.76 -21.50 45.08
CA LYS A 245 39.57 -22.67 45.48
C LYS A 245 40.89 -22.31 46.17
N LYS A 246 41.49 -21.14 45.87
CA LYS A 246 42.67 -20.64 46.59
C LYS A 246 42.31 -20.06 47.96
N ALA A 247 41.17 -19.38 48.07
CA ALA A 247 40.70 -18.82 49.34
C ALA A 247 40.26 -19.89 50.34
N ALA A 248 39.74 -21.03 49.88
CA ALA A 248 39.35 -22.15 50.75
C ALA A 248 40.53 -23.04 51.22
N LYS A 249 41.75 -22.76 50.75
CA LYS A 249 42.96 -23.55 51.05
C LYS A 249 43.99 -22.76 51.88
N ALA A 250 43.66 -21.52 52.22
CA ALA A 250 44.37 -20.65 53.16
C ALA A 250 43.52 -20.56 54.44
#